data_AF-A0A2G4GKF0-F1
#
_entry.id   AF-A0A2G4GKF0-F1
#
_cell.length_a   1.000
_cell.length_b   1.000
_cell.length_c   1.000
_cell.angle_alpha   90.00
_cell.angle_beta   90.00
_cell.angle_gamma   90.00
#
_symmetry.space_group_name_H-M   'P 1'
#
loop_
_entity.id
_entity.type
_entity.pdbx_description
1 polymer ?
#
loop_
_entity_poly.entity_id
_entity_poly.type
_entity_poly.pdbx_seq_one_letter_code
_entity_poly.pdbx_strand_id
1 'polypeptide(L)'
;MLKKITALDKRSFSSKYLHFHLPDLFYIYDSRAVTALRQCTSQVPKDLKYILEIDNIDNKYAKFYCKCFDLKRQIKKQFNINLTHRQLDNLLIEGANKQSIEKQM
;
A
#
# COMPACT_ATOMS: atom_id res chain seq x y z
N MET A 1 -4.87 14.44 -12.63
CA MET A 1 -5.96 15.42 -12.46
C MET A 1 -5.82 16.24 -11.17
N LEU A 2 -5.93 15.65 -9.98
CA LEU A 2 -5.82 16.38 -8.69
C LEU A 2 -4.52 17.18 -8.49
N LYS A 3 -3.36 16.64 -8.88
CA LYS A 3 -2.08 17.36 -8.83
C LYS A 3 -2.07 18.62 -9.70
N LYS A 4 -2.76 18.59 -10.86
CA LYS A 4 -2.84 19.75 -11.77
C LYS A 4 -3.67 20.88 -11.16
N ILE A 5 -4.71 20.55 -10.40
CA ILE A 5 -5.63 21.52 -9.78
C ILE A 5 -5.06 22.08 -8.47
N THR A 6 -4.41 21.23 -7.66
CA THR A 6 -3.99 21.60 -6.30
C THR A 6 -2.51 21.96 -6.18
N ALA A 7 -1.72 21.74 -7.24
CA ALA A 7 -0.25 21.73 -7.22
C ALA A 7 0.38 20.77 -6.19
N LEU A 8 -0.43 19.97 -5.49
CA LEU A 8 -0.01 19.13 -4.38
C LEU A 8 -0.16 17.65 -4.70
N ASP A 9 0.72 16.87 -4.10
CA ASP A 9 0.74 15.43 -4.26
C ASP A 9 -0.27 14.78 -3.29
N LYS A 10 -1.55 14.77 -3.68
CA LYS A 10 -2.67 14.36 -2.82
C LYS A 10 -2.94 12.85 -2.80
N ARG A 11 -1.97 11.99 -3.17
CA ARG A 11 -2.15 10.52 -3.18
C ARG A 11 -2.65 9.95 -1.87
N SER A 12 -2.08 10.39 -0.74
CA SER A 12 -2.49 9.88 0.57
C SER A 12 -3.95 10.22 0.85
N PHE A 13 -4.35 11.46 0.57
CA PHE A 13 -5.74 11.89 0.68
C PHE A 13 -6.66 11.07 -0.23
N SER A 14 -6.32 10.94 -1.52
CA SER A 14 -7.12 10.18 -2.48
C SER A 14 -7.28 8.71 -2.09
N SER A 15 -6.20 8.04 -1.69
CA SER A 15 -6.26 6.64 -1.26
C SER A 15 -7.12 6.45 -0.01
N LYS A 16 -7.06 7.38 0.96
CA LYS A 16 -7.87 7.33 2.19
C LYS A 16 -9.34 7.56 1.89
N TYR A 17 -9.64 8.53 1.04
CA TYR A 17 -11.00 8.80 0.59
C TYR A 17 -11.58 7.59 -0.14
N LEU A 18 -10.84 7.02 -1.09
CA LEU A 18 -11.26 5.83 -1.82
C LEU A 18 -11.39 4.61 -0.90
N HIS A 19 -10.46 4.38 0.02
CA HIS A 19 -10.56 3.29 0.99
C HIS A 19 -11.76 3.46 1.92
N PHE A 20 -12.10 4.68 2.34
CA PHE A 20 -13.27 4.93 3.17
C PHE A 20 -14.56 4.52 2.46
N HIS A 21 -14.66 4.81 1.16
CA HIS A 21 -15.85 4.46 0.37
C HIS A 21 -15.83 3.03 -0.19
N LEU A 22 -14.65 2.48 -0.47
CA LEU A 22 -14.42 1.20 -1.14
C LEU A 22 -13.26 0.44 -0.46
N PRO A 23 -13.44 0.00 0.80
CA PRO A 23 -12.37 -0.55 1.62
C PRO A 23 -11.77 -1.84 1.06
N ASP A 24 -12.52 -2.59 0.26
CA ASP A 24 -12.07 -3.86 -0.33
C ASP A 24 -11.40 -3.72 -1.69
N LEU A 25 -11.25 -2.50 -2.21
CA LEU A 25 -10.64 -2.24 -3.53
C LEU A 25 -9.36 -1.40 -3.45
N PHE A 26 -9.24 -0.56 -2.42
CA PHE A 26 -8.12 0.36 -2.28
C PHE A 26 -7.37 0.10 -0.99
N TYR A 27 -6.03 0.08 -1.04
CA TYR A 27 -5.19 0.15 0.15
C TYR A 27 -5.00 1.60 0.60
N ILE A 28 -4.86 1.83 1.91
CA ILE A 28 -4.46 3.15 2.42
C ILE A 28 -2.99 3.41 2.07
N TYR A 29 -2.75 4.52 1.37
CA TYR A 29 -1.41 5.01 1.10
C TYR A 29 -1.04 6.15 2.06
N ASP A 30 -0.01 5.95 2.87
CA ASP A 30 0.71 7.03 3.54
C ASP A 30 2.19 6.66 3.73
N SER A 31 2.98 7.60 4.25
CA SER A 31 4.42 7.41 4.45
C SER A 31 4.76 6.27 5.41
N ARG A 32 3.91 6.01 6.41
CA ARG A 32 4.12 4.97 7.41
C ARG A 32 3.85 3.60 6.80
N ALA A 33 2.72 3.43 6.10
CA ALA A 33 2.39 2.21 5.39
C ALA A 33 3.45 1.87 4.32
N VAL A 34 3.91 2.87 3.56
CA VAL A 34 4.99 2.70 2.58
C VAL A 34 6.29 2.25 3.24
N THR A 35 6.63 2.81 4.41
CA THR A 35 7.86 2.45 5.13
C THR A 35 7.80 1.03 5.67
N ALA A 36 6.68 0.64 6.30
CA ALA A 36 6.47 -0.72 6.78
C ALA A 36 6.51 -1.74 5.62
N LEU A 37 5.82 -1.44 4.51
CA LEU A 37 5.77 -2.34 3.36
C LEU A 37 7.14 -2.58 2.73
N ARG A 38 8.04 -1.58 2.74
CA ARG A 38 9.40 -1.72 2.19
C ARG A 38 10.24 -2.77 2.94
N GLN A 39 9.92 -3.05 4.19
CA GLN A 39 10.62 -4.07 4.98
C GLN A 39 10.12 -5.48 4.65
N CYS A 40 8.86 -5.60 4.23
CA CYS A 40 8.31 -6.87 3.76
C CYS A 40 8.71 -7.16 2.30
N THR A 41 8.69 -6.13 1.44
CA THR A 41 9.01 -6.29 0.01
C THR A 41 9.62 -5.04 -0.62
N SER A 42 10.81 -5.21 -1.20
CA SER A 42 11.56 -4.12 -1.83
C SER A 42 11.17 -3.91 -3.30
N GLN A 43 10.68 -4.94 -4.01
CA GLN A 43 10.44 -4.89 -5.46
C GLN A 43 9.00 -5.26 -5.82
N VAL A 44 8.54 -4.79 -6.98
CA VAL A 44 7.28 -5.24 -7.57
C VAL A 44 7.52 -6.62 -8.19
N PRO A 45 6.67 -7.63 -7.89
CA PRO A 45 6.78 -8.97 -8.49
C PRO A 45 6.77 -8.93 -10.01
N LYS A 46 7.51 -9.84 -10.64
CA LYS A 46 7.66 -9.89 -12.10
C LYS A 46 6.32 -10.04 -12.82
N ASP A 47 5.42 -10.85 -12.27
CA ASP A 47 4.08 -11.12 -12.80
C ASP A 47 3.12 -9.92 -12.68
N LEU A 48 3.48 -8.88 -11.93
CA LEU A 48 2.67 -7.66 -11.76
C LEU A 48 3.28 -6.43 -12.46
N LYS A 49 4.45 -6.55 -13.10
CA LYS A 49 5.14 -5.40 -13.72
C LYS A 49 4.32 -4.73 -14.83
N TYR A 50 3.53 -5.51 -15.58
CA TYR A 50 2.69 -5.00 -16.66
C TYR A 50 1.67 -3.94 -16.19
N ILE A 51 1.27 -3.97 -14.91
CA ILE A 51 0.35 -2.97 -14.34
C ILE A 51 0.97 -1.56 -14.37
N LEU A 52 2.30 -1.47 -14.28
CA LEU A 52 3.02 -0.20 -14.31
C LEU A 52 3.12 0.41 -15.71
N GLU A 53 2.80 -0.37 -16.74
CA GLU A 53 2.83 0.04 -18.15
C GLU A 53 1.47 0.55 -18.62
N ILE A 54 0.43 0.47 -17.78
CA ILE A 54 -0.91 0.98 -18.09
C ILE A 54 -0.89 2.50 -18.21
N ASP A 55 -1.46 3.01 -19.30
CA ASP A 55 -1.59 4.45 -19.53
C ASP A 55 -2.39 5.15 -18.44
N ASN A 56 -1.99 6.39 -18.13
CA ASN A 56 -2.65 7.26 -17.15
C ASN A 56 -2.71 6.72 -15.70
N ILE A 57 -1.85 5.77 -15.33
CA ILE A 57 -1.76 5.25 -13.96
C ILE A 57 -0.84 6.10 -13.05
N ASP A 58 -1.19 6.23 -11.77
CA ASP A 58 -0.25 6.74 -10.78
C ASP A 58 0.79 5.67 -10.45
N ASN A 59 1.97 5.79 -11.06
CA ASN A 59 3.07 4.84 -10.90
C ASN A 59 3.52 4.62 -9.45
N LYS A 60 3.41 5.61 -8.56
CA LYS A 60 3.81 5.44 -7.15
C LYS A 60 2.76 4.64 -6.39
N TYR A 61 1.48 4.94 -6.60
CA TYR A 61 0.40 4.16 -6.00
C TYR A 61 0.32 2.74 -6.59
N ALA A 62 0.48 2.58 -7.90
CA ALA A 62 0.48 1.28 -8.55
C ALA A 62 1.56 0.34 -8.01
N LYS A 63 2.80 0.84 -7.83
CA LYS A 63 3.88 0.09 -7.18
C LYS A 63 3.53 -0.33 -5.76
N PHE A 64 2.91 0.57 -4.99
CA PHE A 64 2.46 0.27 -3.63
C PHE A 64 1.37 -0.79 -3.63
N TYR A 65 0.34 -0.64 -4.47
CA TYR A 65 -0.76 -1.60 -4.62
C TYR A 65 -0.24 -3.00 -4.97
N CYS A 66 0.61 -3.13 -5.99
CA CYS A 66 1.16 -4.42 -6.41
C CYS A 66 1.93 -5.11 -5.28
N LYS A 67 2.68 -4.35 -4.49
CA LYS A 67 3.41 -4.87 -3.34
C LYS A 67 2.48 -5.32 -2.22
N CYS A 68 1.44 -4.55 -1.90
CA CYS A 68 0.43 -4.96 -0.92
C CYS A 68 -0.32 -6.22 -1.35
N PHE A 69 -0.72 -6.28 -2.62
CA PHE A 69 -1.38 -7.44 -3.21
C PHE A 69 -0.51 -8.70 -3.11
N ASP A 70 0.78 -8.58 -3.45
CA ASP A 70 1.71 -9.70 -3.34
C ASP A 70 1.97 -10.11 -1.90
N LEU A 71 2.15 -9.17 -0.99
CA LEU A 71 2.29 -9.47 0.44
C LEU A 71 1.07 -10.24 0.96
N LYS A 72 -0.14 -9.81 0.60
CA LYS A 72 -1.39 -10.52 0.95
C LYS A 72 -1.42 -11.94 0.35
N ARG A 73 -0.96 -12.12 -0.89
CA ARG A 73 -0.82 -13.43 -1.54
C ARG A 73 0.18 -14.33 -0.79
N GLN A 74 1.32 -13.79 -0.37
CA GLN A 74 2.32 -14.51 0.41
C GLN A 74 1.79 -14.93 1.78
N ILE A 75 1.11 -14.03 2.50
CA ILE A 75 0.48 -14.34 3.79
C ILE A 75 -0.56 -15.47 3.64
N LYS A 76 -1.41 -15.39 2.62
CA LYS A 76 -2.38 -16.45 2.33
C LYS A 76 -1.69 -17.78 2.05
N LYS A 77 -0.62 -17.78 1.25
CA LYS A 77 0.12 -19.00 0.93
C LYS A 77 0.81 -19.62 2.15
N GLN A 78 1.41 -18.81 3.00
CA GLN A 78 2.23 -19.28 4.12
C GLN A 78 1.39 -19.65 5.34
N PHE A 79 0.35 -18.88 5.65
CA PHE A 79 -0.42 -19.02 6.89
C PHE A 79 -1.86 -19.48 6.66
N ASN A 80 -2.29 -19.65 5.40
CA ASN A 80 -3.68 -19.94 5.04
C ASN A 80 -4.70 -18.89 5.55
N ILE A 81 -4.25 -17.64 5.73
CA ILE A 81 -5.08 -16.53 6.20
C ILE A 81 -5.41 -15.62 5.02
N ASN A 82 -6.70 -15.38 4.78
CA ASN A 82 -7.17 -14.46 3.76
C ASN A 82 -7.47 -13.08 4.36
N LEU A 83 -6.48 -12.18 4.35
CA LEU A 83 -6.65 -10.82 4.90
C LEU A 83 -7.53 -9.95 4.00
N THR A 84 -8.38 -9.12 4.59
CA THR A 84 -8.98 -7.99 3.86
C THR A 84 -7.95 -6.88 3.63
N HIS A 85 -8.23 -5.95 2.73
CA HIS A 85 -7.37 -4.77 2.52
C HIS A 85 -7.21 -3.97 3.81
N ARG A 86 -8.32 -3.74 4.52
CA ARG A 86 -8.37 -3.08 5.83
C ARG A 86 -7.47 -3.76 6.86
N GLN A 87 -7.50 -5.10 6.94
CA GLN A 87 -6.66 -5.86 7.87
C GLN A 87 -5.17 -5.74 7.52
N LEU A 88 -4.81 -5.78 6.24
CA LEU A 88 -3.42 -5.56 5.83
C LEU A 88 -2.97 -4.14 6.17
N ASP A 89 -3.81 -3.13 5.92
CA ASP A 89 -3.51 -1.74 6.27
C ASP A 89 -3.25 -1.60 7.78
N ASN A 90 -4.09 -2.21 8.63
CA ASN A 90 -3.88 -2.20 10.08
C ASN A 90 -2.54 -2.85 10.47
N LEU A 91 -2.21 -4.00 9.87
CA LEU A 91 -0.94 -4.70 10.11
C LEU A 91 0.28 -3.83 9.75
N LEU A 92 0.23 -3.14 8.60
CA LEU A 92 1.30 -2.24 8.18
C LEU A 92 1.45 -1.04 9.14
N ILE A 93 0.34 -0.48 9.61
CA ILE A 93 0.33 0.65 10.54
C ILE A 93 0.86 0.25 11.93
N GLU A 94 0.45 -0.93 12.43
CA GLU A 94 0.95 -1.49 13.69
C GLU A 94 2.45 -1.81 13.61
N GLY A 95 2.90 -2.40 12.50
CA GLY A 95 4.33 -2.63 12.25
C GLY A 95 5.14 -1.34 12.26
N ALA A 96 4.63 -0.29 11.62
CA ALA A 96 5.27 1.03 11.65
C ALA A 96 5.30 1.66 13.06
N ASN A 97 4.24 1.47 13.87
CA ASN A 97 4.20 1.94 15.25
C ASN A 97 5.25 1.28 16.13
N LYS A 98 5.36 -0.06 16.08
CA LYS A 98 6.33 -0.82 16.89
C LYS A 98 7.76 -0.35 16.64
N GLN A 99 8.13 -0.12 15.38
CA GLN A 99 9.46 0.37 15.03
C GLN A 99 9.74 1.79 15.50
N SER A 100 8.72 2.64 15.55
CA SER A 100 8.88 4.00 16.09
C SER A 100 9.20 3.96 17.58
N ILE A 101 8.65 3.00 18.31
CA ILE A 101 8.91 2.78 19.74
C ILE A 101 10.33 2.24 19.93
N GLU A 102 10.72 1.21 19.17
CA GLU A 102 12.06 0.60 19.25
C GLU A 102 13.20 1.57 18.94
N LYS A 103 12.97 2.60 18.10
CA LYS A 103 13.98 3.62 17.78
C LYS A 103 14.13 4.72 18.83
N GLN A 104 13.19 4.84 19.76
CA GLN A 104 13.20 5.84 20.84
C GLN A 104 13.80 5.30 22.14
N MET A 105 14.01 3.99 22.21
CA MET A 105 14.74 3.29 23.27
C MET A 105 16.22 3.21 22.92
#